data_AF-X1B6P9-F1
#
_entry.id   AF-X1B6P9-F1
#
_cell.length_a   1.000
_cell.length_b   1.000
_cell.length_c   1.000
_cell.angle_alpha   90.00
_cell.angle_beta   90.00
_cell.angle_gamma   90.00
#
_symmetry.space_group_name_H-M   'P 1'
#
loop_
_entity.id
_entity.type
_entity.pdbx_description
1 polymer ?
#
loop_
_entity_poly.entity_id
_entity_poly.type
_entity_poly.pdbx_seq_one_letter_code
_entity_poly.pdbx_strand_id
1 'polypeptide(L)'
;MSKVLDFNDTSHSISLIPRYYPSGAVTFELYNESNKETEVIANTYSVTNGLFTLNFDYTFENKEKYQIKLEENSIVFRGKLVITDQNTQEYRLTKDLYYYE
;
A
#
# COMPACT_ATOMS: atom_id res chain seq x y z
N MET A 1 8.00 7.60 0.53
CA MET A 1 7.58 6.67 -0.54
C MET A 1 6.07 6.54 -0.47
N SER A 2 5.40 6.58 -1.62
CA SER A 2 3.94 6.47 -1.72
C SER A 2 3.60 5.23 -2.55
N LYS A 3 2.68 4.39 -2.07
CA LYS A 3 2.19 3.21 -2.79
C LYS A 3 0.73 3.46 -3.19
N VAL A 4 0.36 2.98 -4.37
CA VAL A 4 -1.01 3.06 -4.89
C VAL A 4 -1.67 1.69 -4.75
N LEU A 5 -2.90 1.65 -4.27
CA LEU A 5 -3.71 0.43 -4.11
C LEU A 5 -5.09 0.64 -4.76
N ASP A 6 -5.67 -0.43 -5.27
CA ASP A 6 -7.06 -0.46 -5.75
C ASP A 6 -8.02 -0.62 -4.57
N PHE A 7 -9.15 0.09 -4.59
CA PHE A 7 -10.17 0.02 -3.55
C PHE A 7 -11.07 -1.21 -3.66
N ASN A 8 -11.09 -1.88 -4.83
CA ASN A 8 -11.86 -3.10 -5.05
C ASN A 8 -11.18 -4.33 -4.43
N ASP A 9 -9.87 -4.25 -4.16
CA ASP A 9 -9.12 -5.31 -3.50
C ASP A 9 -9.31 -5.24 -1.98
N THR A 10 -9.52 -6.40 -1.37
CA THR A 10 -9.66 -6.51 0.10
C THR A 10 -8.41 -7.09 0.75
N SER A 11 -7.53 -7.74 -0.02
CA SER A 11 -6.26 -8.31 0.43
C SER A 11 -5.09 -7.63 -0.27
N HIS A 12 -4.12 -7.15 0.50
CA HIS A 12 -3.06 -6.27 0.02
C HIS A 12 -1.68 -6.82 0.36
N SER A 13 -0.72 -6.57 -0.53
CA SER A 13 0.69 -6.88 -0.30
C SER A 13 1.56 -5.68 -0.69
N ILE A 14 2.39 -5.23 0.24
CA ILE A 14 3.26 -4.06 0.06
C ILE A 14 4.70 -4.46 0.37
N SER A 15 5.56 -4.42 -0.65
CA SER A 15 7.00 -4.54 -0.48
C SER A 15 7.65 -3.18 -0.25
N LEU A 16 8.56 -3.11 0.72
CA LEU A 16 9.26 -1.90 1.16
C LEU A 16 10.65 -2.24 1.70
N ILE A 17 11.48 -1.21 1.86
CA ILE A 17 12.76 -1.29 2.59
C ILE A 17 12.56 -0.64 3.96
N PRO A 18 12.65 -1.41 5.06
CA PRO A 18 12.44 -0.86 6.39
C PRO A 18 13.70 -0.13 6.88
N ARG A 19 13.56 0.69 7.92
CA ARG A 19 14.70 1.38 8.55
C ARG A 19 15.66 0.41 9.24
N TYR A 20 15.08 -0.66 9.79
CA TYR A 20 15.76 -1.81 10.35
C TYR A 20 14.84 -3.03 10.19
N TYR A 21 15.39 -4.24 10.21
CA TYR A 21 14.60 -5.45 10.09
C TYR A 21 14.11 -5.89 11.49
N PRO A 22 12.79 -5.88 11.74
CA PRO A 22 12.25 -6.28 13.04
C PRO A 22 12.34 -7.80 13.23
N SER A 23 12.44 -8.23 14.49
CA SER A 23 12.55 -9.65 14.88
C SER A 23 11.30 -10.19 15.58
N GLY A 24 10.39 -9.31 16.01
CA GLY A 24 9.13 -9.61 16.65
C GLY A 24 7.92 -9.10 15.87
N ALA A 25 6.78 -9.02 16.53
CA ALA A 25 5.54 -8.56 15.91
C ALA A 25 5.60 -7.07 15.56
N VAL A 26 5.10 -6.72 14.37
CA VAL A 26 5.03 -5.34 13.89
C VAL A 26 3.59 -4.85 13.99
N THR A 27 3.41 -3.75 14.72
CA THR A 27 2.15 -3.00 14.76
C THR A 27 2.03 -2.19 13.48
N PHE A 28 0.91 -2.36 12.77
CA PHE A 28 0.57 -1.59 11.58
C PHE A 28 -0.55 -0.61 11.92
N GLU A 29 -0.21 0.68 11.98
CA GLU A 29 -1.16 1.77 12.11
C GLU A 29 -1.42 2.42 10.75
N LEU A 30 -2.71 2.62 10.47
CA LEU A 30 -3.23 3.26 9.29
C LEU A 30 -4.00 4.51 9.70
N TYR A 31 -3.52 5.68 9.27
CA TYR A 31 -4.15 6.97 9.56
C TYR A 31 -4.80 7.53 8.31
N ASN A 32 -6.11 7.78 8.33
CA ASN A 32 -6.85 8.35 7.22
C ASN A 32 -6.71 9.88 7.23
N GLU A 33 -6.18 10.47 6.16
CA GLU A 33 -5.96 11.91 6.07
C GLU A 33 -7.26 12.71 5.87
N SER A 34 -8.36 12.09 5.47
CA SER A 34 -9.67 12.72 5.25
C SER A 34 -10.43 12.89 6.56
N ASN A 35 -10.77 11.79 7.23
CA ASN A 35 -11.59 11.80 8.44
C ASN A 35 -10.77 11.93 9.74
N LYS A 36 -9.43 11.87 9.65
CA LYS A 36 -8.48 11.99 10.78
C LYS A 36 -8.53 10.83 11.79
N GLU A 37 -9.11 9.70 11.41
CA GLU A 37 -9.15 8.50 12.23
C GLU A 37 -7.87 7.66 12.08
N THR A 38 -7.54 6.91 13.14
CA THR A 38 -6.41 5.96 13.15
C THR A 38 -6.90 4.57 13.51
N GLU A 39 -6.49 3.59 12.73
CA GLU A 39 -6.83 2.18 12.93
C GLU A 39 -5.57 1.32 13.02
N VAL A 40 -5.60 0.30 13.88
CA VAL A 40 -4.56 -0.72 13.94
C VAL A 40 -5.03 -1.93 13.14
N ILE A 41 -4.32 -2.25 12.08
CA ILE A 41 -4.72 -3.30 11.14
C ILE A 41 -3.93 -4.58 11.41
N ALA A 42 -4.65 -5.70 11.51
CA ALA A 42 -4.04 -7.01 11.61
C ALA A 42 -3.18 -7.29 10.37
N ASN A 43 -1.95 -7.74 10.57
CA ASN A 43 -0.99 -7.92 9.49
C ASN A 43 -0.09 -9.13 9.74
N THR A 44 0.54 -9.56 8.65
CA THR A 44 1.71 -10.45 8.68
C THR A 44 2.81 -9.82 7.84
N TYR A 45 4.06 -10.16 8.11
CA TYR A 45 5.17 -9.74 7.27
C TYR A 45 6.18 -10.86 7.04
N SER A 46 6.94 -10.73 5.96
CA SER A 46 8.09 -11.57 5.68
C SER A 46 9.26 -10.73 5.18
N VAL A 47 10.48 -11.21 5.42
CA VAL A 47 11.70 -10.60 4.88
C VAL A 47 12.45 -11.66 4.09
N THR A 48 12.49 -11.50 2.78
CA THR A 48 13.17 -12.42 1.87
C THR A 48 14.21 -11.64 1.07
N ASN A 49 15.47 -12.06 1.13
CA ASN A 49 16.59 -11.37 0.46
C ASN A 49 16.66 -9.86 0.77
N GLY A 50 16.32 -9.46 2.01
CA GLY A 50 16.29 -8.05 2.43
C GLY A 50 15.06 -7.26 1.97
N LEU A 51 14.12 -7.86 1.25
CA LEU A 51 12.86 -7.21 0.90
C LEU A 51 11.80 -7.52 1.97
N PHE A 52 11.33 -6.48 2.67
CA PHE A 52 10.23 -6.59 3.62
C PHE A 52 8.91 -6.53 2.87
N THR A 53 8.04 -7.52 3.05
CA THR A 53 6.71 -7.56 2.46
C THR A 53 5.66 -7.66 3.55
N LEU A 54 4.80 -6.64 3.62
CA LEU A 54 3.66 -6.55 4.53
C LEU A 54 2.40 -7.09 3.83
N ASN A 55 1.67 -8.00 4.46
CA ASN A 55 0.37 -8.48 3.99
C ASN A 55 -0.71 -8.17 5.02
N PHE A 56 -1.86 -7.69 4.55
CA PHE A 56 -2.99 -7.33 5.40
C PHE A 56 -4.29 -7.32 4.59
N ASP A 57 -5.41 -7.46 5.29
CA ASP A 57 -6.74 -7.33 4.71
C ASP A 57 -7.37 -6.01 5.17
N TYR A 58 -7.87 -5.21 4.23
CA TYR A 58 -8.55 -3.95 4.50
C TYR A 58 -9.37 -3.50 3.29
N THR A 59 -10.58 -2.99 3.53
CA THR A 59 -11.44 -2.42 2.49
C THR A 59 -11.29 -0.91 2.50
N PHE A 60 -10.66 -0.36 1.46
CA PHE A 60 -10.46 1.09 1.33
C PHE A 60 -11.65 1.77 0.65
N GLU A 61 -11.86 3.05 0.95
CA GLU A 61 -12.72 3.91 0.14
C GLU A 61 -11.92 4.57 -0.99
N ASN A 62 -12.55 4.72 -2.16
CA ASN A 62 -11.90 5.30 -3.33
C ASN A 62 -11.53 6.78 -3.10
N LYS A 63 -10.41 7.22 -3.67
CA LYS A 63 -9.86 8.60 -3.62
C LYS A 63 -9.37 9.06 -2.26
N GLU A 64 -9.20 8.14 -1.32
CA GLU A 64 -8.64 8.44 -0.01
C GLU A 64 -7.12 8.34 0.03
N LYS A 65 -6.55 9.00 1.05
CA LYS A 65 -5.10 9.01 1.31
C LYS A 65 -4.87 8.61 2.75
N TYR A 66 -3.89 7.74 2.94
CA TYR A 66 -3.54 7.24 4.25
C TYR A 66 -2.05 7.40 4.54
N GLN A 67 -1.71 7.53 5.81
CA GLN A 67 -0.35 7.41 6.31
C GLN A 67 -0.18 6.02 6.94
N ILE A 68 0.89 5.34 6.57
CA ILE A 68 1.29 4.06 7.15
C ILE A 68 2.36 4.33 8.20
N LYS A 69 2.20 3.73 9.38
CA LYS A 69 3.25 3.63 10.38
C LYS A 69 3.39 2.16 10.81
N LEU A 70 4.60 1.63 10.64
CA LEU A 70 4.99 0.32 11.15
C LEU A 70 5.91 0.50 12.35
N GLU A 71 5.60 -0.16 13.46
CA GLU A 71 6.34 -0.04 14.71
C GLU A 71 6.46 -1.40 15.40
N GLU A 72 7.63 -1.67 15.97
CA GLU A 72 7.85 -2.79 16.89
C GLU A 72 8.25 -2.20 18.26
N ASN A 73 9.55 -2.02 18.51
CA ASN A 73 10.06 -1.21 19.63
C ASN A 73 10.46 0.21 19.20
N SER A 74 10.58 0.40 17.89
CA SER A 74 10.96 1.63 17.23
C SER A 74 10.30 1.67 15.86
N ILE A 75 10.39 2.81 15.19
CA ILE A 75 9.78 3.00 13.88
C ILE A 75 10.49 2.11 12.86
N VAL A 76 9.79 1.10 12.38
CA VAL A 76 10.23 0.21 11.30
C VAL A 76 10.10 0.93 9.97
N PHE A 77 8.95 1.56 9.71
CA PHE A 77 8.68 2.25 8.45
C PHE A 77 7.61 3.34 8.60
N ARG A 78 7.70 4.36 7.73
CA ARG A 78 6.63 5.36 7.52
C ARG A 78 6.44 5.60 6.03
N GLY A 79 5.20 5.64 5.58
CA GLY A 79 4.86 5.84 4.18
C GLY A 79 3.47 6.43 3.98
N LYS A 80 3.07 6.52 2.72
CA LYS A 80 1.71 6.94 2.34
C LYS A 80 1.07 5.94 1.39
N LEU A 81 -0.24 5.76 1.53
CA LEU A 81 -1.08 5.09 0.55
C LEU A 81 -1.95 6.12 -0.17
N VAL A 82 -2.11 5.91 -1.47
CA VAL A 82 -3.09 6.60 -2.29
C VAL A 82 -4.02 5.56 -2.85
N ILE A 83 -5.30 5.67 -2.53
CA ILE A 83 -6.32 4.73 -2.98
C ILE A 83 -7.00 5.33 -4.20
N THR A 84 -6.97 4.60 -5.32
CA THR A 84 -7.65 5.04 -6.54
C THR A 84 -8.04 3.84 -7.38
N ASP A 85 -9.13 3.98 -8.12
CA ASP A 85 -9.49 3.05 -9.19
C ASP A 85 -8.35 2.95 -10.22
N GLN A 86 -7.83 1.74 -10.44
CA GLN A 86 -6.89 1.47 -11.53
C GLN A 86 -7.69 1.09 -12.77
N ASN A 87 -8.38 2.05 -13.38
CA ASN A 87 -8.94 1.82 -14.71
C ASN A 87 -7.81 1.88 -15.75
N THR A 88 -7.76 0.90 -16.65
CA THR A 88 -6.87 0.96 -17.83
C THR A 88 -7.15 2.25 -18.58
N GLN A 89 -6.16 3.14 -18.63
CA GLN A 89 -6.28 4.41 -19.33
C GLN A 89 -6.08 4.15 -20.84
N GLU A 90 -7.18 3.98 -21.57
CA GLU A 90 -7.18 4.00 -23.03
C GLU A 90 -6.85 5.41 -23.51
N TYR A 91 -5.57 5.70 -23.76
CA TYR A 91 -5.17 6.98 -24.34
C TYR A 91 -5.66 7.05 -25.78
N ARG A 92 -6.26 8.19 -26.17
CA ARG A 92 -6.70 8.46 -27.56
C ARG A 92 -5.61 8.28 -28.63
N LEU A 93 -4.33 8.25 -28.23
CA LEU A 93 -3.19 8.03 -29.11
C LEU A 93 -3.05 6.57 -29.60
N THR A 94 -3.65 5.60 -28.91
CA THR A 94 -3.61 4.17 -29.28
C THR A 94 -4.96 3.63 -29.74
N LYS A 95 -6.01 4.45 -29.73
CA LYS A 95 -7.32 4.08 -30.27
C LYS A 95 -7.24 4.07 -31.80
N ASP A 96 -7.34 2.88 -32.40
CA ASP A 96 -7.39 2.62 -33.85
C ASP A 96 -6.08 2.77 -34.65
N LEU A 97 -4.90 2.64 -34.04
CA LEU A 97 -3.64 2.55 -34.79
C LEU A 97 -3.34 1.08 -35.17
N TYR A 98 -3.98 0.61 -36.25
CA TYR A 98 -3.60 -0.64 -36.91
C TYR A 98 -2.44 -0.36 -37.87
N TYR A 99 -1.24 -0.86 -37.57
CA TYR A 99 -0.21 -1.01 -38.58
C TYR A 99 -0.53 -2.26 -39.41
N TYR A 100 -0.76 -2.10 -40.71
CA TYR A 100 -0.66 -3.19 -41.66
C TYR A 100 0.79 -3.23 -42.17
N GLU A 101 1.45 -4.39 -42.05
CA GLU A 101 2.69 -4.69 -42.78
C GLU A 101 2.36 -5.13 -44.21
#